data_AF-A0A8J7ZW05-F1
#
_entry.id   AF-A0A8J7ZW05-F1
#
_cell.length_a   1.000
_cell.length_b   1.000
_cell.length_c   1.000
_cell.angle_alpha   90.00
_cell.angle_beta   90.00
_cell.angle_gamma   90.00
#
_symmetry.space_group_name_H-M   'P 1'
#
loop_
_entity.id
_entity.type
_entity.pdbx_description
1 polymer ?
#
loop_
_entity_poly.entity_id
_entity_poly.type
_entity_poly.pdbx_seq_one_letter_code
_entity_poly.pdbx_strand_id
1 'polypeptide(L)' 'MDCPRCETTLETYALGDREAEVCERCGYVGVSVEHESEPVEFESWQEALRRFEEKHAE' A
#
# COMPACT_ATOMS: atom_id res chain seq x y z
N MET A 1 -14.61 -17.98 8.17
CA MET A 1 -15.01 -17.10 7.06
C MET A 1 -13.98 -17.22 5.95
N ASP A 2 -14.35 -17.11 4.68
CA ASP A 2 -13.39 -17.22 3.57
C ASP A 2 -12.92 -15.85 3.08
N CYS A 3 -11.65 -15.76 2.68
CA CYS A 3 -11.05 -14.52 2.22
C CYS A 3 -11.67 -14.07 0.88
N PRO A 4 -12.17 -12.82 0.75
CA PRO A 4 -12.79 -12.34 -0.47
C PRO A 4 -11.80 -12.13 -1.63
N ARG A 5 -10.48 -12.22 -1.38
CA ARG A 5 -9.44 -12.03 -2.41
C ARG A 5 -8.91 -13.34 -2.99
N CYS A 6 -8.88 -14.41 -2.19
CA CYS A 6 -8.22 -15.65 -2.58
C CYS A 6 -8.92 -16.92 -2.08
N GLU A 7 -10.13 -16.78 -1.53
CA GLU A 7 -11.04 -17.86 -1.14
C GLU A 7 -10.48 -18.83 -0.09
N THR A 8 -9.33 -18.52 0.49
CA THR A 8 -8.73 -19.30 1.58
C THR A 8 -9.41 -18.91 2.89
N THR A 9 -9.61 -19.87 3.78
CA THR A 9 -10.16 -19.64 5.12
C THR A 9 -9.31 -18.61 5.89
N LEU A 10 -9.99 -17.67 6.54
CA LEU A 10 -9.37 -16.67 7.40
C LEU A 10 -8.97 -17.29 8.74
N GLU A 11 -7.83 -16.86 9.27
CA GLU A 11 -7.37 -17.16 10.61
C GLU A 11 -7.85 -16.08 11.58
N THR A 12 -8.11 -16.46 12.83
CA THR A 12 -8.50 -15.52 13.89
C THR A 12 -7.43 -15.51 14.98
N TYR A 13 -6.86 -14.33 15.24
CA TYR A 13 -5.96 -14.12 16.36
C TYR A 13 -6.70 -13.43 17.52
N ALA A 14 -6.39 -13.83 18.75
CA ALA A 14 -6.97 -13.26 19.96
C ALA A 14 -5.88 -12.78 20.94
N LEU A 15 -6.07 -11.60 21.53
CA LEU A 15 -5.19 -11.03 22.56
C LEU A 15 -6.02 -10.31 23.63
N GLY A 16 -6.15 -10.93 24.80
CA GLY A 16 -7.01 -10.43 25.88
C GLY A 16 -8.48 -10.46 25.45
N ASP A 17 -9.10 -9.29 25.41
CA ASP A 17 -10.49 -9.06 25.01
C ASP A 17 -10.65 -8.65 23.52
N ARG A 18 -9.57 -8.74 22.73
CA ARG A 18 -9.55 -8.33 21.32
C ARG A 18 -9.36 -9.52 20.38
N GLU A 19 -10.01 -9.46 19.22
CA GLU A 19 -9.91 -10.44 18.14
C GLU A 19 -9.65 -9.74 16.79
N ALA A 20 -8.97 -10.42 15.88
CA ALA A 20 -8.73 -9.95 14.51
C ALA A 20 -8.72 -11.13 13.52
N GLU A 21 -9.33 -10.94 12.35
CA GLU A 21 -9.32 -11.91 11.25
C GLU A 21 -8.28 -11.52 10.20
N VAL A 22 -7.43 -12.47 9.80
CA VAL A 22 -6.34 -12.27 8.84
C VAL A 22 -6.30 -13.43 7.84
N CYS A 23 -6.08 -13.11 6.56
CA CYS A 23 -5.70 -14.11 5.57
C CYS A 23 -4.18 -14.22 5.49
N GLU A 24 -3.59 -15.29 6.05
CA GLU A 24 -2.14 -15.49 6.00
C GLU A 24 -1.59 -15.66 4.58
N ARG A 25 -2.44 -16.05 3.62
CA ARG A 25 -2.04 -16.26 2.22
C ARG A 25 -1.79 -14.97 1.45
N CYS A 26 -2.64 -13.97 1.62
CA CYS A 26 -2.60 -12.75 0.81
C CYS A 26 -2.55 -11.44 1.61
N GLY A 27 -2.57 -11.53 2.94
CA GLY A 27 -2.50 -10.38 3.84
C GLY A 27 -3.79 -9.57 3.95
N TYR A 28 -4.94 -10.10 3.49
CA TYR A 28 -6.23 -9.43 3.70
C TYR A 28 -6.60 -9.39 5.19
N VAL A 29 -7.04 -8.22 5.68
CA VAL A 29 -7.41 -8.00 7.10
C VAL A 29 -8.76 -7.29 7.29
N GLY A 30 -9.59 -7.18 6.24
CA GLY A 30 -10.94 -6.61 6.35
C GLY A 30 -11.04 -5.10 6.59
N VAL A 31 -9.90 -4.40 6.62
CA VAL A 31 -9.85 -2.93 6.76
C VAL A 31 -9.56 -2.32 5.39
N SER A 32 -10.46 -1.44 4.93
CA SER A 32 -10.19 -0.60 3.77
C SER A 32 -9.07 0.38 4.13
N VAL A 33 -7.99 0.37 3.32
CA VAL A 33 -6.89 1.32 3.46
C VAL A 33 -6.70 2.08 2.15
N GLU A 34 -6.48 3.38 2.27
CA GLU A 34 -6.06 4.22 1.15
C GLU A 34 -4.54 4.12 1.04
N HIS A 35 -4.05 3.60 -0.09
CA HIS A 35 -2.61 3.53 -0.38
C HIS A 35 -2.08 4.78 -1.09
N GLU A 36 -2.94 5.77 -1.28
CA GLU A 36 -2.61 7.03 -1.92
C GLU A 36 -2.03 7.98 -0.88
N SER A 37 -0.91 8.60 -1.21
CA SER A 37 -0.44 9.78 -0.48
C SER A 37 -1.28 10.98 -0.89
N GLU A 38 -1.39 11.97 0.01
CA GLU A 38 -1.99 13.25 -0.36
C GLU A 38 -1.25 13.83 -1.59
N PRO A 39 -1.96 14.22 -2.67
CA PRO A 39 -1.33 14.71 -3.87
C PRO A 39 -0.53 15.97 -3.55
N VAL A 40 0.79 15.88 -3.68
CA VAL A 40 1.66 17.05 -3.66
C VAL A 40 2.05 17.31 -5.11
N GLU A 41 2.01 18.57 -5.54
CA GLU A 41 2.53 18.95 -6.84
C GLU A 41 4.04 18.70 -6.85
N PHE A 42 4.47 17.69 -7.61
CA PHE A 42 5.88 17.42 -7.88
C PHE A 42 6.22 17.91 -9.28
N GLU A 43 7.50 18.24 -9.51
CA GLU A 43 7.98 18.46 -10.87
C GLU A 43 7.77 17.20 -11.72
N SER A 44 7.42 17.38 -12.99
CA SER A 44 7.33 16.29 -13.95
C SER A 44 8.69 15.63 -14.17
N TRP A 45 8.69 14.39 -14.64
CA TRP A 45 9.92 13.69 -15.02
C TRP A 45 10.72 14.48 -16.07
N GLN A 46 10.05 15.14 -17.01
CA GLN A 46 10.70 15.98 -18.01
C GLN A 46 11.40 17.19 -17.37
N GLU A 47 10.76 17.83 -16.40
CA GLU A 47 11.36 18.95 -15.66
C GLU A 47 12.56 18.49 -14.84
N ALA A 48 12.45 17.35 -14.16
CA ALA A 48 13.54 16.77 -13.38
C ALA A 48 14.77 16.44 -14.25
N LEU A 49 14.56 15.81 -15.40
CA LEU A 49 15.61 15.46 -16.35
C LEU A 49 16.25 16.71 -16.97
N ARG A 50 15.44 17.68 -17.41
CA ARG A 50 15.95 18.95 -17.94
C ARG A 50 16.80 19.69 -16.92
N ARG A 51 16.34 19.82 -15.67
CA ARG A 51 17.11 20.47 -14.60
C ARG A 51 18.44 19.75 -14.36
N PHE A 52 18.43 18.43 -14.41
CA PHE A 52 19.65 17.63 -14.27
C PHE A 52 20.64 17.94 -15.42
N GLU A 53 20.18 17.90 -16.67
CA GLU A 53 21.01 18.20 -17.84
C GLU A 53 21.56 19.63 -17.79
N GLU A 54 20.73 20.62 -17.51
CA GLU A 54 21.15 22.03 -17.38
C GLU A 54 22.22 22.24 -16.31
N LYS A 55 22.15 21.50 -15.20
CA LYS A 55 23.12 21.59 -14.11
C LYS A 55 24.46 20.93 -14.46
N HIS A 56 24.46 19.97 -15.38
CA HIS A 56 25.59 19.08 -15.65
C HIS A 56 26.13 19.15 -17.08
N ALA A 57 25.57 20.03 -17.93
CA ALA A 57 26.13 20.33 -19.24
C ALA A 57 27.44 21.13 -19.08
N GLU A 58 28.52 20.61 -19.68
CA GLU A 58 29.85 21.25 -19.74
C GLU A 58 29.93 22.35 -20.81
#